data_AF-B7P2R2-F1
#
_entry.id   AF-B7P2R2-F1
#
_cell.length_a   1.000
_cell.length_b   1.000
_cell.length_c   1.000
_cell.angle_alpha   90.00
_cell.angle_beta   90.00
_cell.angle_gamma   90.00
#
_symmetry.space_group_name_H-M   'P 1'
#
loop_
_entity.id
_entity.type
_entity.pdbx_description
1 polymer ?
#
loop_
_entity_poly.entity_id
_entity_poly.type
_entity_poly.pdbx_seq_one_letter_code
_entity_poly.pdbx_strand_id
1 'polypeptide(L)'
;FSFGSQVVFRGVVLNNHMDDFSIPGESNAWGLSSSEPNYVRPGKRPMSSTAPSVVVDRNGDVELVLGGSGGAKITSAVAWVSSHLIDG
;
A
#
# COMPACT_ATOMS: atom_id res chain seq x y z
N PHE A 1 -11.27 2.43 -6.69
CA PHE A 1 -11.77 3.62 -5.99
C PHE A 1 -10.96 4.81 -6.45
N SER A 2 -11.60 5.90 -6.85
CA SER A 2 -10.96 7.17 -7.18
C SER A 2 -11.53 8.27 -6.28
N PHE A 3 -10.74 9.30 -5.98
CA PHE A 3 -11.12 10.47 -5.16
C PHE A 3 -11.38 10.22 -3.65
N GLY A 4 -10.74 9.20 -3.06
CA GLY A 4 -10.72 9.00 -1.60
C GLY A 4 -12.12 8.80 -1.01
N SER A 5 -12.46 9.59 0.01
CA SER A 5 -13.78 9.57 0.66
C SER A 5 -14.91 10.21 -0.15
N GLN A 6 -14.60 10.83 -1.30
CA GLN A 6 -15.53 11.67 -2.08
C GLN A 6 -16.00 12.93 -1.32
N VAL A 7 -15.36 13.28 -0.21
CA VAL A 7 -15.63 14.49 0.57
C VAL A 7 -14.53 15.53 0.30
N VAL A 8 -14.95 16.77 -0.01
CA VAL A 8 -14.06 17.92 -0.13
C VAL A 8 -14.23 18.83 1.07
N PHE A 9 -13.15 19.14 1.77
CA PHE A 9 -13.12 20.12 2.85
C PHE A 9 -12.12 21.22 2.55
N ARG A 10 -12.61 22.46 2.43
CA ARG A 10 -11.78 23.65 2.12
C ARG A 10 -10.87 23.47 0.89
N GLY A 11 -11.38 22.79 -0.15
CA GLY A 11 -10.63 22.52 -1.37
C GLY A 11 -9.71 21.29 -1.33
N VAL A 12 -9.66 20.56 -0.21
CA VAL A 12 -8.89 19.32 -0.06
C VAL A 12 -9.81 18.11 -0.14
N VAL A 13 -9.50 17.16 -1.02
CA VAL A 13 -10.17 15.85 -1.05
C VAL A 13 -9.69 15.03 0.14
N LEU A 14 -10.60 14.62 1.01
CA LEU A 14 -10.28 13.82 2.19
C LEU A 14 -10.10 12.34 1.80
N ASN A 15 -9.14 11.68 2.43
CA ASN A 15 -8.87 10.26 2.22
C ASN A 15 -9.96 9.35 2.83
N ASN A 16 -9.99 8.09 2.39
CA ASN A 16 -10.80 7.02 2.97
C ASN A 16 -9.91 5.90 3.56
N HIS A 17 -8.71 6.20 4.08
CA HIS A 17 -7.77 5.18 4.56
C HIS A 17 -8.31 4.31 5.71
N MET A 18 -9.42 4.70 6.33
CA MET A 18 -10.09 3.85 7.31
C MET A 18 -10.55 2.50 6.72
N ASP A 19 -10.76 2.43 5.41
CA ASP A 19 -11.10 1.20 4.66
C ASP A 19 -9.95 0.16 4.65
N ASP A 20 -8.71 0.58 4.91
CA ASP A 20 -7.56 -0.32 4.95
C ASP A 20 -7.43 -1.06 6.30
N PHE A 21 -8.21 -0.70 7.32
CA PHE A 21 -8.33 -1.51 8.54
C PHE A 21 -9.16 -2.76 8.28
N SER A 22 -8.85 -3.82 9.01
CA SER A 22 -9.72 -5.00 9.07
C SER A 22 -10.93 -4.74 9.98
N ILE A 23 -12.09 -5.18 9.52
CA ILE A 23 -13.32 -5.24 10.31
C ILE A 23 -13.58 -6.73 10.58
N PRO A 24 -13.81 -7.17 11.84
CA PRO A 24 -14.04 -8.58 12.13
C PRO A 24 -15.16 -9.17 11.28
N GLY A 25 -14.88 -10.26 10.56
CA GLY A 25 -15.87 -10.96 9.74
C GLY A 25 -16.11 -10.37 8.34
N GLU A 26 -15.47 -9.26 7.99
CA GLU A 26 -15.60 -8.59 6.69
C GLU A 26 -14.28 -8.65 5.92
N SER A 27 -14.37 -8.79 4.59
CA SER A 27 -13.23 -8.57 3.70
C SER A 27 -13.21 -7.12 3.26
N ASN A 28 -12.00 -6.53 3.14
CA ASN A 28 -11.90 -5.14 2.67
C ASN A 28 -12.16 -5.02 1.16
N ALA A 29 -12.13 -3.79 0.64
CA ALA A 29 -12.33 -3.45 -0.76
C ALA A 29 -11.43 -4.19 -1.78
N TRP A 30 -10.34 -4.81 -1.32
CA TRP A 30 -9.39 -5.58 -2.12
C TRP A 30 -9.53 -7.09 -1.95
N GLY A 31 -10.52 -7.55 -1.19
CA GLY A 31 -10.75 -8.96 -0.89
C GLY A 31 -9.80 -9.55 0.14
N LEU A 32 -9.08 -8.71 0.91
CA LEU A 32 -8.24 -9.19 2.00
C LEU A 32 -9.10 -9.57 3.20
N SER A 33 -8.90 -10.78 3.72
CA SER A 33 -9.59 -11.28 4.90
C SER A 33 -9.26 -10.45 6.15
N SER A 34 -10.20 -10.43 7.10
CA SER A 34 -10.01 -9.73 8.36
C SER A 34 -8.82 -10.28 9.15
N SER A 35 -7.96 -9.40 9.65
CA SER A 35 -6.81 -9.75 10.49
C SER A 35 -6.81 -8.93 11.78
N GLU A 36 -6.82 -9.59 12.94
CA GLU A 36 -6.87 -8.93 14.26
C GLU A 36 -5.74 -7.91 14.50
N PRO A 37 -4.48 -8.17 14.10
CA PRO A 37 -3.41 -7.17 14.15
C PRO A 37 -3.71 -5.89 13.36
N ASN A 38 -4.66 -5.90 12.42
CA ASN A 38 -5.08 -4.76 11.64
C ASN A 38 -6.49 -4.27 11.99
N TYR A 39 -7.05 -4.63 13.16
CA TYR A 39 -8.30 -4.01 13.63
C TYR A 39 -8.10 -2.55 14.01
N VAL A 40 -9.15 -1.76 13.79
CA VAL A 40 -9.21 -0.32 14.09
C VAL A 40 -9.02 -0.05 15.59
N ARG A 41 -8.17 0.92 15.92
CA ARG A 41 -7.98 1.46 17.28
C ARG A 41 -7.63 2.95 17.21
N PRO A 42 -7.98 3.77 18.21
CA PRO A 42 -7.59 5.17 18.25
C PRO A 42 -6.07 5.35 18.10
N GLY A 43 -5.65 6.26 17.22
CA GLY A 43 -4.24 6.58 16.97
C GLY A 43 -3.44 5.51 16.21
N LYS A 44 -4.02 4.35 15.92
CA LYS A 44 -3.36 3.30 15.14
C LYS A 44 -3.32 3.68 13.66
N ARG A 45 -2.30 3.19 12.94
CA ARG A 45 -2.21 3.32 11.48
C ARG A 45 -2.72 2.04 10.81
N PRO A 46 -3.51 2.13 9.74
CA PRO A 46 -3.92 0.96 8.98
C PRO A 46 -2.71 0.34 8.26
N MET A 47 -2.76 -0.96 8.03
CA MET A 47 -1.80 -1.67 7.20
C MET A 47 -1.88 -1.15 5.75
N SER A 48 -0.74 -1.06 5.07
CA SER A 48 -0.67 -0.65 3.67
C SER A 48 0.16 -1.63 2.85
N SER A 49 -0.25 -1.84 1.60
CA SER A 49 0.54 -2.61 0.62
C SER A 49 1.63 -1.79 -0.06
N THR A 50 1.75 -0.49 0.22
CA THR A 50 2.76 0.37 -0.40
C THR A 50 4.17 -0.11 -0.09
N ALA A 51 4.97 -0.32 -1.14
CA ALA A 51 6.36 -0.75 -1.03
C ALA A 51 7.27 0.15 -1.90
N PRO A 52 7.47 1.43 -1.54
CA PRO A 52 8.47 2.27 -2.18
C PRO A 52 9.87 1.72 -1.84
N SER A 53 10.67 1.48 -2.86
CA SER A 53 11.92 0.72 -2.74
C SER A 53 13.07 1.40 -3.48
N VAL A 54 14.24 1.38 -2.85
CA VAL A 54 15.52 1.76 -3.45
C VAL A 54 16.45 0.56 -3.32
N VAL A 55 16.99 0.10 -4.45
CA VAL A 55 17.99 -0.96 -4.52
C VAL A 55 19.34 -0.31 -4.75
N VAL A 56 20.32 -0.74 -3.96
CA VAL A 56 21.70 -0.26 -4.01
C VAL A 56 22.64 -1.43 -4.27
N ASP A 57 23.73 -1.15 -4.98
CA ASP A 57 24.78 -2.12 -5.21
C ASP A 57 25.64 -2.34 -3.95
N ARG A 58 26.70 -3.15 -4.06
CA ARG A 58 27.62 -3.42 -2.94
C ARG A 58 28.47 -2.22 -2.53
N ASN A 59 28.62 -1.23 -3.40
CA ASN A 59 29.36 0.01 -3.13
C ASN A 59 28.45 1.08 -2.50
N GLY A 60 27.13 0.85 -2.49
CA GLY A 60 26.13 1.78 -1.99
C GLY A 60 25.59 2.73 -3.07
N ASP A 61 25.96 2.51 -4.33
CA ASP A 61 25.46 3.28 -5.46
C ASP A 61 24.04 2.82 -5.81
N VAL A 62 23.17 3.77 -6.18
CA VAL A 62 21.77 3.48 -6.52
C VAL A 62 21.69 2.75 -7.86
N GLU A 63 21.13 1.55 -7.84
CA GLU A 63 20.94 0.71 -9.02
C GLU A 63 19.49 0.81 -9.54
N LEU A 64 18.50 0.87 -8.65
CA LEU A 64 17.09 0.95 -9.02
C LEU A 64 16.27 1.74 -7.99
N VAL A 65 15.38 2.60 -8.48
CA VAL A 65 14.35 3.28 -7.68
C VAL A 65 13.00 2.91 -8.26
N LEU A 66 12.13 2.29 -7.45
CA LEU A 66 10.83 1.83 -7.91
C LEU A 66 9.75 1.86 -6.83
N GLY A 67 8.51 1.77 -7.27
CA GLY A 67 7.32 1.67 -6.44
C GLY A 67 6.11 1.37 -7.31
N GLY A 68 4.90 1.42 -6.74
CA GLY A 68 3.69 1.16 -7.51
C GLY A 68 2.41 1.63 -6.83
N SER A 69 1.34 1.61 -7.61
CA SER A 69 -0.05 1.84 -7.16
C SER A 69 -0.92 0.68 -7.62
N GLY A 70 -1.99 0.36 -6.88
CA GLY A 70 -2.89 -0.75 -7.24
C GLY A 70 -3.41 -1.60 -6.08
N GLY A 71 -3.45 -1.04 -4.86
CA GLY A 71 -3.95 -1.75 -3.68
C GLY A 71 -3.11 -2.99 -3.35
N ALA A 72 -3.79 -4.12 -3.10
CA ALA A 72 -3.16 -5.38 -2.71
C ALA A 72 -2.08 -5.91 -3.69
N LYS A 73 -2.06 -5.42 -4.93
CA LYS A 73 -1.09 -5.85 -5.96
C LYS A 73 0.26 -5.13 -5.89
N ILE A 74 0.39 -4.07 -5.09
CA ILE A 74 1.61 -3.25 -5.08
C ILE A 74 2.84 -4.08 -4.71
N THR A 75 2.77 -4.84 -3.60
CA THR A 75 3.90 -5.63 -3.12
C THR A 75 4.38 -6.65 -4.16
N SER A 76 3.48 -7.40 -4.78
CA SER A 76 3.83 -8.42 -5.77
C SER A 76 4.32 -7.80 -7.08
N ALA A 77 3.75 -6.68 -7.52
CA ALA A 77 4.20 -5.96 -8.71
C ALA A 77 5.62 -5.40 -8.52
N VAL A 78 5.91 -4.78 -7.36
CA VAL A 78 7.25 -4.28 -7.03
C VAL A 78 8.26 -5.44 -7.03
N ALA A 79 7.94 -6.56 -6.38
CA ALA A 79 8.81 -7.73 -6.35
C ALA A 79 9.09 -8.29 -7.76
N TRP A 80 8.05 -8.38 -8.59
CA TRP A 80 8.18 -8.88 -9.96
C TRP A 80 9.07 -7.98 -10.83
N VAL A 81 8.85 -6.66 -10.79
CA VAL A 81 9.68 -5.71 -11.55
C VAL A 81 11.12 -5.72 -11.05
N SER A 82 11.34 -5.76 -9.72
CA SER A 82 12.69 -5.86 -9.16
C SER A 82 13.43 -7.09 -9.68
N SER A 83 12.84 -8.28 -9.56
CA SER A 83 13.49 -9.52 -10.03
C SER A 83 13.72 -9.49 -11.54
N HIS A 84 12.76 -8.98 -12.32
CA HIS A 84 12.93 -8.89 -13.78
C HIS A 84 14.08 -7.98 -14.21
N LEU A 85 14.34 -6.88 -13.49
CA LEU A 85 15.40 -5.93 -13.83
C LEU A 85 16.77 -6.31 -13.24
N ILE A 86 16.79 -7.07 -12.14
CA ILE A 86 18.04 -7.46 -11.46
C ILE A 86 18.54 -8.82 -11.98
N ASP A 87 17.64 -9.78 -12.19
CA ASP A 87 17.98 -11.15 -12.57
C ASP A 87 17.86 -11.42 -14.08
N GLY A 88 17.18 -10.54 -14.82
CA GLY A 88 16.94 -10.67 -16.27
C GLY A 88 18.04 -10.06 -17.11
#